data_AF-A0A7Y9LCA2-F1
#
_entry.id   AF-A0A7Y9LCA2-F1
#
_cell.length_a   1.000
_cell.length_b   1.000
_cell.length_c   1.000
_cell.angle_alpha   90.00
_cell.angle_beta   90.00
_cell.angle_gamma   90.00
#
_symmetry.space_group_name_H-M   'P 1'
#
loop_
_entity.id
_entity.type
_entity.pdbx_description
1 polymer ?
#
loop_
_entity_poly.entity_id
_entity_poly.type
_entity_poly.pdbx_seq_one_letter_code
_entity_poly.pdbx_strand_id
1 'polypeptide(L)'
;MIDHRSSGPTEVLIVGMAHLTADVPDAAIAAGRDRLLAWRPDLIAIENLPGHLVVEYEERGGAFADFPVGGAAIARACAATVSGLRPWSVWRARRVALDVDASLTDRVIGWLLAREPENALLLPWREADLPVAAVEALAELEQAPSERIRVGVAIARELGHPYLVHFDDHAGVELLEHCPDGWDDTEEAYYRTIREGTRLPAGSTDHDHWRKWVDVGTSPYADYWEHLESGGRAGYPDPSGVVRVRLAQWRTRNLAMAARLREATGLVPGGRVLAVVGSAHARPLRAALATDQHDLKLLVPGDLENLEPAR
;
A
#
# COMPACT_ATOMS: atom_id res chain seq x y z
N MET A 1 5.01 22.12 2.63
CA MET A 1 6.48 22.02 2.64
C MET A 1 6.83 20.99 3.70
N ILE A 2 7.60 19.97 3.36
CA ILE A 2 7.96 18.91 4.30
C ILE A 2 9.01 19.47 5.29
N ASP A 3 8.75 19.39 6.59
CA ASP A 3 9.66 19.88 7.63
C ASP A 3 10.76 18.84 7.90
N HIS A 4 12.02 19.20 7.69
CA HIS A 4 13.16 18.32 7.89
C HIS A 4 13.58 18.33 9.35
N ARG A 5 13.29 17.25 10.08
CA ARG A 5 13.76 17.07 11.46
C ARG A 5 15.22 16.63 11.44
N SER A 6 16.14 17.60 11.40
CA SER A 6 17.57 17.38 11.11
C SER A 6 18.39 16.58 12.16
N SER A 7 17.78 16.02 13.20
CA SER A 7 18.50 15.21 14.20
C SER A 7 17.74 13.93 14.57
N GLY A 8 18.17 12.79 14.00
CA GLY A 8 17.68 11.46 14.37
C GLY A 8 17.47 10.54 13.15
N PRO A 9 17.34 9.22 13.37
CA PRO A 9 16.93 8.31 12.31
C PRO A 9 15.51 8.62 11.84
N THR A 10 15.20 8.43 10.56
CA THR A 10 13.82 8.47 10.06
C THR A 10 13.05 7.29 10.67
N GLU A 11 11.95 7.59 11.37
CA GLU A 11 11.09 6.57 11.96
C GLU A 11 10.14 6.02 10.90
N VAL A 12 10.10 4.70 10.72
CA VAL A 12 9.22 4.04 9.74
C VAL A 12 8.30 3.07 10.47
N LEU A 13 7.03 3.44 10.60
CA LEU A 13 5.99 2.61 11.19
C LEU A 13 5.29 1.80 10.11
N ILE A 14 5.51 0.48 10.12
CA ILE A 14 4.89 -0.44 9.15
C ILE A 14 3.69 -1.13 9.80
N VAL A 15 2.49 -0.73 9.38
CA VAL A 15 1.22 -1.26 9.89
C VAL A 15 0.69 -2.27 8.89
N GLY A 16 0.88 -3.55 9.22
CA GLY A 16 0.30 -4.66 8.47
C GLY A 16 -1.17 -4.85 8.86
N MET A 17 -2.07 -4.84 7.88
CA MET A 17 -3.51 -4.99 8.08
C MET A 17 -4.06 -6.14 7.23
N ALA A 18 -5.06 -6.85 7.75
CA ALA A 18 -5.94 -7.59 6.87
C ALA A 18 -6.74 -6.59 6.03
N HIS A 19 -7.02 -6.91 4.76
CA HIS A 19 -7.84 -6.03 3.93
C HIS A 19 -9.17 -5.73 4.61
N LEU A 20 -9.49 -4.44 4.70
CA LEU A 20 -10.78 -4.04 5.25
C LEU A 20 -11.90 -4.46 4.29
N THR A 21 -13.07 -4.73 4.87
CA THR A 21 -14.29 -5.00 4.13
C THR A 21 -15.39 -4.06 4.63
N ALA A 22 -16.50 -4.01 3.89
CA ALA A 22 -17.65 -3.18 4.27
C ALA A 22 -18.23 -3.59 5.64
N ASP A 23 -18.05 -4.85 6.04
CA ASP A 23 -18.56 -5.38 7.32
C ASP A 23 -17.76 -4.91 8.53
N VAL A 24 -16.56 -4.34 8.34
CA VAL A 24 -15.78 -3.77 9.43
C VAL A 24 -16.30 -2.36 9.72
N PRO A 25 -16.95 -2.08 10.86
CA PRO A 25 -17.47 -0.74 11.15
C PRO A 25 -16.34 0.26 11.42
N ASP A 26 -16.55 1.55 11.15
CA ASP A 26 -15.54 2.58 11.42
C ASP A 26 -15.14 2.66 12.91
N ALA A 27 -16.08 2.37 13.81
CA ALA A 27 -15.80 2.27 15.25
C ALA A 27 -14.75 1.21 15.60
N ALA A 28 -14.66 0.13 14.80
CA ALA A 28 -13.66 -0.92 15.01
C ALA A 28 -12.23 -0.46 14.68
N ILE A 29 -12.04 0.55 13.83
CA ILE A 29 -10.71 1.06 13.45
C ILE A 29 -10.40 2.44 14.03
N ALA A 30 -11.35 3.05 14.73
CA ALA A 30 -11.24 4.41 15.28
C ALA A 30 -10.05 4.55 16.24
N ALA A 31 -9.96 3.68 17.24
CA ALA A 31 -8.89 3.73 18.23
C ALA A 31 -7.49 3.52 17.64
N GLY A 32 -7.40 2.77 16.53
CA GLY A 32 -6.18 2.62 15.77
C GLY A 32 -5.84 3.88 14.97
N ARG A 33 -6.82 4.48 14.28
CA ARG A 33 -6.64 5.77 13.59
C ARG A 33 -6.18 6.86 14.56
N ASP A 34 -6.80 6.96 15.74
CA ASP A 34 -6.47 7.97 16.75
C ASP A 34 -5.02 7.87 17.20
N ARG A 35 -4.50 6.65 17.39
CA ARG A 35 -3.08 6.43 17.74
C ARG A 35 -2.14 6.80 16.61
N LEU A 36 -2.48 6.44 15.37
CA LEU A 36 -1.68 6.81 14.20
C LEU A 36 -1.69 8.33 13.98
N LEU A 37 -2.82 8.99 14.20
CA LEU A 37 -2.96 10.45 14.18
C LEU A 37 -2.12 11.11 15.29
N ALA A 38 -2.19 10.61 16.51
CA ALA A 38 -1.40 11.11 17.65
C ALA A 38 0.11 10.95 17.43
N TRP A 39 0.53 9.90 16.71
CA TRP A 39 1.93 9.73 16.30
C TRP A 39 2.39 10.76 15.27
N ARG A 40 1.46 11.40 14.54
CA ARG A 40 1.72 12.49 13.57
C ARG A 40 2.79 12.12 12.53
N PRO A 41 2.51 11.17 11.62
CA PRO A 41 3.39 10.92 10.48
C PRO A 41 3.64 12.22 9.69
N ASP A 42 4.87 12.39 9.18
CA ASP A 42 5.23 13.48 8.26
C ASP A 42 4.99 13.04 6.79
N LEU A 43 4.93 11.73 6.54
CA LEU A 43 4.60 11.12 5.25
C LEU A 43 3.78 9.84 5.45
N ILE A 44 2.81 9.60 4.56
CA ILE A 44 1.98 8.38 4.59
C ILE A 44 2.13 7.65 3.25
N ALA A 45 2.46 6.37 3.32
CA ALA A 45 2.63 5.47 2.19
C ALA A 45 1.55 4.38 2.22
N ILE A 46 0.97 4.08 1.06
CA ILE A 46 -0.09 3.07 0.90
C ILE A 46 0.29 2.01 -0.14
N GLU A 47 -0.18 0.79 0.05
CA GLU A 47 -0.02 -0.35 -0.87
C GLU A 47 -0.82 -0.14 -2.18
N ASN A 48 -0.34 0.79 -2.99
CA ASN A 48 -0.77 1.01 -4.36
C ASN A 48 0.45 1.13 -5.27
N LEU A 49 0.26 0.76 -6.53
CA LEU A 49 1.24 0.99 -7.56
C LEU A 49 1.42 2.50 -7.76
N PRO A 50 2.69 2.99 -7.79
CA PRO A 50 3.00 4.30 -8.33
C PRO A 50 2.40 4.47 -9.72
N GLY A 51 1.92 5.67 -10.02
CA GLY A 51 1.19 5.88 -11.26
C GLY A 51 2.00 5.62 -12.54
N HIS A 52 3.31 5.88 -12.52
CA HIS A 52 4.19 5.57 -13.64
C HIS A 52 4.34 4.06 -13.87
N LEU A 53 4.27 3.25 -12.81
CA LEU A 53 4.27 1.79 -12.94
C LEU A 53 2.96 1.29 -13.54
N VAL A 54 1.82 1.92 -13.22
CA VAL A 54 0.55 1.57 -13.87
C VAL A 54 0.67 1.75 -15.39
N VAL A 55 1.21 2.89 -15.84
CA VAL A 55 1.46 3.15 -17.27
C VAL A 55 2.45 2.16 -17.86
N GLU A 56 3.58 1.92 -17.18
CA GLU A 56 4.60 0.97 -17.65
C GLU A 56 4.02 -0.45 -17.79
N TYR A 57 3.19 -0.89 -16.86
CA TYR A 57 2.54 -2.21 -16.88
C TYR A 57 1.52 -2.33 -18.01
N GLU A 58 0.73 -1.28 -18.27
CA GLU A 58 -0.14 -1.19 -19.46
C GLU A 58 0.67 -1.35 -20.75
N GLU A 59 1.81 -0.66 -20.86
CA GLU A 59 2.67 -0.65 -22.05
C GLU A 59 3.41 -1.98 -22.26
N ARG A 60 3.87 -2.63 -21.18
CA ARG A 60 4.55 -3.93 -21.24
C ARG A 60 3.65 -5.05 -21.78
N GLY A 61 2.35 -4.99 -21.50
CA GLY A 61 1.42 -6.03 -21.93
C GLY A 61 1.54 -7.33 -21.10
N GLY A 62 1.05 -8.44 -21.64
CA GLY A 62 1.19 -9.77 -21.02
C GLY A 62 0.55 -9.85 -19.63
N ALA A 63 1.24 -10.49 -18.67
CA ALA A 63 0.76 -10.63 -17.29
C ALA A 63 0.54 -9.28 -16.57
N PHE A 64 1.12 -8.18 -17.09
CA PHE A 64 0.97 -6.83 -16.53
C PHE A 64 -0.23 -6.05 -17.09
N ALA A 65 -0.74 -6.41 -18.28
CA ALA A 65 -1.77 -5.62 -18.98
C ALA A 65 -3.06 -5.51 -18.15
N ASP A 66 -3.61 -6.67 -17.75
CA ASP A 66 -4.89 -6.78 -17.04
C ASP A 66 -4.72 -6.89 -15.53
N PHE A 67 -3.55 -6.46 -15.02
CA PHE A 67 -3.16 -6.68 -13.64
C PHE A 67 -4.14 -6.02 -12.66
N PRO A 68 -4.92 -6.78 -11.86
CA PRO A 68 -6.09 -6.23 -11.16
C PRO A 68 -5.79 -5.75 -9.73
N VAL A 69 -4.57 -5.93 -9.25
CA VAL A 69 -4.16 -5.64 -7.87
C VAL A 69 -3.30 -4.36 -7.79
N GLY A 70 -2.92 -3.96 -6.57
CA GLY A 70 -2.16 -2.73 -6.34
C GLY A 70 -2.89 -1.45 -6.75
N GLY A 71 -4.23 -1.48 -6.82
CA GLY A 71 -5.05 -0.34 -7.24
C GLY A 71 -5.01 -0.02 -8.74
N ALA A 72 -4.28 -0.79 -9.57
CA ALA A 72 -4.09 -0.47 -10.99
C ALA A 72 -5.41 -0.35 -11.77
N ALA A 73 -6.34 -1.29 -11.58
CA ALA A 73 -7.63 -1.27 -12.27
C ALA A 73 -8.42 0.02 -11.98
N ILE A 74 -8.48 0.44 -10.71
CA ILE A 74 -9.15 1.66 -10.27
C ILE A 74 -8.43 2.89 -10.85
N ALA A 75 -7.09 2.92 -10.79
CA ALA A 75 -6.29 4.03 -11.32
C ALA A 75 -6.53 4.23 -12.84
N ARG A 76 -6.58 3.14 -13.60
CA ARG A 76 -6.89 3.15 -15.04
C ARG A 76 -8.30 3.64 -15.31
N ALA A 77 -9.29 3.08 -14.60
CA ALA A 77 -10.69 3.47 -14.75
C ALA A 77 -10.91 4.95 -14.46
N CYS A 78 -10.37 5.45 -13.34
CA CYS A 78 -10.46 6.85 -12.97
C CYS A 78 -9.80 7.76 -14.00
N ALA A 79 -8.62 7.40 -14.51
CA ALA A 79 -7.93 8.22 -15.49
C ALA A 79 -8.63 8.22 -16.87
N ALA A 80 -9.30 7.13 -17.23
CA ALA A 80 -10.09 7.07 -18.46
C ALA A 80 -11.23 8.10 -18.47
N THR A 81 -11.82 8.43 -17.31
CA THR A 81 -12.90 9.43 -17.19
C THR A 81 -12.50 10.84 -17.58
N VAL A 82 -11.20 11.16 -17.53
CA VAL A 82 -10.63 12.47 -17.87
C VAL A 82 -9.65 12.39 -19.04
N SER A 83 -9.60 11.24 -19.72
CA SER A 83 -8.73 11.03 -20.87
C SER A 83 -9.08 12.02 -21.99
N GLY A 84 -8.04 12.61 -22.60
CA GLY A 84 -8.21 13.61 -23.67
C GLY A 84 -8.50 15.04 -23.21
N LEU A 85 -8.83 15.27 -21.93
CA LEU A 85 -9.02 16.63 -21.41
C LEU A 85 -7.73 17.45 -21.38
N ARG A 86 -6.59 16.76 -21.16
CA ARG A 86 -5.25 17.34 -21.16
C ARG A 86 -4.26 16.36 -21.80
N PRO A 87 -3.35 16.81 -22.68
CA PRO A 87 -2.33 15.96 -23.30
C PRO A 87 -1.09 15.83 -22.39
N TRP A 88 -1.30 15.48 -21.12
CA TRP A 88 -0.21 15.35 -20.15
C TRP A 88 0.26 13.90 -20.05
N SER A 89 1.58 13.70 -20.08
CA SER A 89 2.16 12.43 -19.62
C SER A 89 1.93 12.26 -18.11
N VAL A 90 2.04 11.02 -17.63
CA VAL A 90 1.93 10.69 -16.19
C VAL A 90 2.82 11.60 -15.32
N TRP A 91 4.04 11.89 -15.77
CA TRP A 91 4.99 12.76 -15.08
C TRP A 91 4.57 14.23 -15.06
N ARG A 92 4.03 14.74 -16.17
CA ARG A 92 3.53 16.12 -16.24
C ARG A 92 2.27 16.26 -15.39
N ALA A 93 1.37 15.30 -15.48
CA ALA A 93 0.14 15.26 -14.70
C ALA A 93 0.43 15.30 -13.19
N ARG A 94 1.38 14.47 -12.72
CA ARG A 94 1.82 14.49 -11.31
C ARG A 94 2.39 15.85 -10.89
N ARG A 95 3.23 16.49 -11.72
CA ARG A 95 3.77 17.83 -11.43
C ARG A 95 2.66 18.87 -11.31
N VAL A 96 1.68 18.86 -12.21
CA VAL A 96 0.53 19.78 -12.15
C VAL A 96 -0.31 19.52 -10.90
N ALA A 97 -0.51 18.26 -10.52
CA ALA A 97 -1.28 17.90 -9.33
C ALA A 97 -0.67 18.46 -8.02
N LEU A 98 0.65 18.48 -7.96
CA LEU A 98 1.44 19.00 -6.84
C LEU A 98 1.65 20.52 -6.87
N ASP A 99 1.38 21.17 -7.99
CA ASP A 99 1.55 22.61 -8.15
C ASP A 99 0.41 23.35 -7.44
N VAL A 100 0.75 24.08 -6.37
CA VAL A 100 -0.24 24.82 -5.57
C VAL A 100 -0.81 26.02 -6.30
N ASP A 101 -0.12 26.51 -7.33
CA ASP A 101 -0.56 27.63 -8.15
C ASP A 101 -1.47 27.18 -9.32
N ALA A 102 -1.52 25.87 -9.60
CA ALA A 102 -2.44 25.32 -10.59
C ALA A 102 -3.89 25.34 -10.09
N SER A 103 -4.84 25.45 -11.04
CA SER A 103 -6.27 25.44 -10.73
C SER A 103 -6.67 24.14 -10.02
N LEU A 104 -7.67 24.20 -9.13
CA LEU A 104 -8.20 23.01 -8.47
C LEU A 104 -8.58 21.91 -9.47
N THR A 105 -9.25 22.28 -10.56
CA THR A 105 -9.61 21.38 -11.65
C THR A 105 -8.39 20.70 -12.27
N ASP A 106 -7.36 21.47 -12.62
CA ASP A 106 -6.15 20.91 -13.22
C ASP A 106 -5.39 20.03 -12.24
N ARG A 107 -5.42 20.34 -10.94
CA ARG A 107 -4.78 19.50 -9.91
C ARG A 107 -5.49 18.17 -9.75
N VAL A 108 -6.83 18.15 -9.73
CA VAL A 108 -7.62 16.91 -9.66
C VAL A 108 -7.43 16.08 -10.94
N ILE A 109 -7.56 16.69 -12.13
CA ILE A 109 -7.27 16.02 -13.41
C ILE A 109 -5.83 15.49 -13.42
N GLY A 110 -4.89 16.26 -12.88
CA GLY A 110 -3.50 15.89 -12.72
C GLY A 110 -3.34 14.59 -11.93
N TRP A 111 -4.00 14.45 -10.78
CA TRP A 111 -3.95 13.21 -9.99
C TRP A 111 -4.56 12.00 -10.71
N LEU A 112 -5.69 12.20 -11.40
CA LEU A 112 -6.33 11.15 -12.18
C LEU A 112 -5.44 10.70 -13.36
N LEU A 113 -4.93 11.63 -14.16
CA LEU A 113 -4.02 11.33 -15.27
C LEU A 113 -2.64 10.82 -14.81
N ALA A 114 -2.22 11.17 -13.59
CA ALA A 114 -1.06 10.61 -12.94
C ALA A 114 -1.30 9.18 -12.44
N ARG A 115 -2.48 8.57 -12.64
CA ARG A 115 -2.86 7.22 -12.17
C ARG A 115 -2.81 7.09 -10.64
N GLU A 116 -3.10 8.15 -9.90
CA GLU A 116 -3.10 8.15 -8.44
C GLU A 116 -4.37 8.83 -7.88
N PRO A 117 -5.55 8.23 -8.08
CA PRO A 117 -6.82 8.86 -7.74
C PRO A 117 -7.04 9.03 -6.23
N GLU A 118 -6.38 8.24 -5.38
CA GLU A 118 -6.41 8.45 -3.92
C GLU A 118 -5.83 9.80 -3.51
N ASN A 119 -4.89 10.35 -4.28
CA ASN A 119 -4.35 11.68 -4.04
C ASN A 119 -5.33 12.80 -4.44
N ALA A 120 -6.22 12.56 -5.40
CA ALA A 120 -7.31 13.50 -5.72
C ALA A 120 -8.29 13.64 -4.55
N LEU A 121 -8.47 12.59 -3.75
CA LEU A 121 -9.31 12.63 -2.56
C LEU A 121 -8.77 13.59 -1.51
N LEU A 122 -7.48 13.94 -1.48
CA LEU A 122 -6.95 14.92 -0.54
C LEU A 122 -7.34 16.37 -0.88
N LEU A 123 -7.93 16.60 -2.05
CA LEU A 123 -8.39 17.91 -2.52
C LEU A 123 -9.91 18.06 -2.33
N PRO A 124 -10.45 19.30 -2.33
CA PRO A 124 -11.89 19.55 -2.39
C PRO A 124 -12.44 19.25 -3.80
N TRP A 125 -12.27 18.02 -4.28
CA TRP A 125 -12.49 17.62 -5.67
C TRP A 125 -13.93 17.82 -6.17
N ARG A 126 -14.91 17.91 -5.26
CA ARG A 126 -16.31 18.21 -5.60
C ARG A 126 -16.53 19.65 -6.09
N GLU A 127 -15.59 20.54 -5.80
CA GLU A 127 -15.61 21.93 -6.27
C GLU A 127 -14.85 22.10 -7.61
N ALA A 128 -14.21 21.05 -8.09
CA ALA A 128 -13.54 21.04 -9.39
C ALA A 128 -14.54 20.90 -10.54
N ASP A 129 -14.24 21.56 -11.66
CA ASP A 129 -15.00 21.44 -12.91
C ASP A 129 -14.62 20.14 -13.64
N LEU A 130 -15.27 19.03 -13.26
CA LEU A 130 -14.98 17.69 -13.73
C LEU A 130 -16.15 17.11 -14.53
N PRO A 131 -15.89 16.21 -15.51
CA PRO A 131 -16.94 15.40 -16.10
C PRO A 131 -17.68 14.58 -15.05
N VAL A 132 -18.99 14.35 -15.26
CA VAL A 132 -19.83 13.56 -14.35
C VAL A 132 -19.22 12.19 -14.03
N ALA A 133 -18.68 11.50 -15.04
CA ALA A 133 -18.02 10.21 -14.86
C ALA A 133 -16.83 10.25 -13.88
N ALA A 134 -16.07 11.36 -13.88
CA ALA A 134 -14.94 11.53 -12.96
C ALA A 134 -15.42 11.80 -11.52
N VAL A 135 -16.51 12.58 -11.38
CA VAL A 135 -17.16 12.83 -10.09
C VAL A 135 -17.69 11.53 -9.48
N GLU A 136 -18.36 10.70 -10.30
CA GLU A 136 -18.90 9.40 -9.88
C GLU A 136 -17.78 8.43 -9.49
N ALA A 137 -16.71 8.33 -10.29
CA ALA A 137 -15.56 7.47 -9.99
C ALA A 137 -14.85 7.86 -8.68
N LEU A 138 -14.67 9.16 -8.42
CA LEU A 138 -14.09 9.63 -7.16
C LEU A 138 -15.03 9.42 -5.97
N ALA A 139 -16.35 9.59 -6.16
CA ALA A 139 -17.34 9.28 -5.12
C ALA A 139 -17.30 7.80 -4.74
N GLU A 140 -17.22 6.90 -5.73
CA GLU A 140 -17.11 5.45 -5.50
C GLU A 140 -15.80 5.11 -4.78
N LEU A 141 -14.66 5.66 -5.24
CA LEU A 141 -13.36 5.43 -4.60
C LEU A 141 -13.34 5.90 -3.15
N GLU A 142 -13.93 7.06 -2.85
CA GLU A 142 -14.02 7.58 -1.49
C GLU A 142 -14.80 6.66 -0.54
N GLN A 143 -15.74 5.87 -1.05
CA GLN A 143 -16.52 4.90 -0.27
C GLN A 143 -15.89 3.50 -0.26
N ALA A 144 -14.76 3.30 -0.94
CA ALA A 144 -14.16 1.97 -1.04
C ALA A 144 -13.77 1.46 0.37
N PRO A 145 -14.21 0.25 0.76
CA PRO A 145 -14.01 -0.27 2.11
C PRO A 145 -12.59 -0.80 2.32
N SER A 146 -11.57 -0.02 1.98
CA SER A 146 -10.17 -0.43 2.02
C SER A 146 -9.37 0.38 3.04
N GLU A 147 -8.33 -0.21 3.60
CA GLU A 147 -7.35 0.42 4.48
C GLU A 147 -6.64 1.61 3.83
N ARG A 148 -6.49 1.60 2.50
CA ARG A 148 -5.91 2.72 1.74
C ARG A 148 -6.75 3.99 1.90
N ILE A 149 -8.07 3.85 1.85
CA ILE A 149 -9.02 4.97 1.99
C ILE A 149 -9.32 5.22 3.47
N ARG A 150 -9.78 4.18 4.15
CA ARG A 150 -10.21 4.22 5.55
C ARG A 150 -9.05 4.31 6.53
N VAL A 151 -7.79 4.37 6.14
CA VAL A 151 -6.72 4.70 7.07
C VAL A 151 -5.77 5.68 6.41
N GLY A 152 -5.22 5.33 5.25
CA GLY A 152 -4.28 6.18 4.50
C GLY A 152 -4.85 7.57 4.18
N VAL A 153 -5.87 7.63 3.32
CA VAL A 153 -6.54 8.90 2.92
C VAL A 153 -7.14 9.62 4.13
N ALA A 154 -7.80 8.89 5.04
CA ALA A 154 -8.43 9.48 6.22
C ALA A 154 -7.43 10.25 7.10
N ILE A 155 -6.30 9.62 7.44
CA ILE A 155 -5.25 10.25 8.25
C ILE A 155 -4.56 11.37 7.44
N ALA A 156 -4.31 11.14 6.15
CA ALA A 156 -3.68 12.14 5.29
C ALA A 156 -4.47 13.45 5.22
N ARG A 157 -5.80 13.36 5.09
CA ARG A 157 -6.71 14.51 5.11
C ARG A 157 -6.68 15.24 6.44
N GLU A 158 -6.80 14.51 7.55
CA GLU A 158 -6.84 15.09 8.90
C GLU A 158 -5.55 15.87 9.23
N LEU A 159 -4.40 15.35 8.79
CA LEU A 159 -3.10 16.00 9.01
C LEU A 159 -2.72 17.00 7.91
N GLY A 160 -3.55 17.17 6.87
CA GLY A 160 -3.31 18.11 5.78
C GLY A 160 -2.11 17.73 4.88
N HIS A 161 -1.85 16.44 4.67
CA HIS A 161 -0.78 16.01 3.78
C HIS A 161 -1.08 16.40 2.31
N PRO A 162 -0.07 16.85 1.56
CA PRO A 162 -0.26 17.25 0.16
C PRO A 162 -0.46 16.06 -0.78
N TYR A 163 0.03 14.87 -0.40
CA TYR A 163 -0.09 13.62 -1.14
C TYR A 163 0.26 12.42 -0.24
N LEU A 164 -0.20 11.25 -0.66
CA LEU A 164 0.17 9.91 -0.26
C LEU A 164 1.26 9.37 -1.20
N VAL A 165 2.19 8.60 -0.65
CA VAL A 165 3.14 7.82 -1.45
C VAL A 165 2.53 6.47 -1.81
N HIS A 166 2.52 6.15 -3.10
CA HIS A 166 2.21 4.81 -3.58
C HIS A 166 3.52 4.02 -3.63
N PHE A 167 3.61 2.87 -2.97
CA PHE A 167 4.89 2.13 -2.86
C PHE A 167 4.81 0.64 -3.20
N ASP A 168 3.66 0.16 -3.69
CA ASP A 168 3.57 -1.20 -4.20
C ASP A 168 4.41 -1.37 -5.48
N ASP A 169 4.87 -2.59 -5.73
CA ASP A 169 5.65 -2.92 -6.92
C ASP A 169 5.58 -4.42 -7.20
N HIS A 170 4.93 -4.80 -8.29
CA HIS A 170 4.77 -6.19 -8.69
C HIS A 170 5.90 -6.68 -9.60
N ALA A 171 7.12 -6.15 -9.42
CA ALA A 171 8.33 -6.67 -10.04
C ALA A 171 8.40 -8.20 -9.98
N GLY A 172 8.76 -8.80 -11.12
CA GLY A 172 8.89 -10.24 -11.27
C GLY A 172 7.58 -10.99 -11.56
N VAL A 173 6.44 -10.33 -11.80
CA VAL A 173 5.21 -11.06 -12.22
C VAL A 173 5.41 -11.83 -13.53
N GLU A 174 6.29 -11.34 -14.41
CA GLU A 174 6.71 -12.01 -15.65
C GLU A 174 7.33 -13.40 -15.41
N LEU A 175 7.85 -13.67 -14.21
CA LEU A 175 8.30 -15.02 -13.85
C LEU A 175 7.16 -16.05 -13.98
N LEU A 176 5.91 -15.62 -13.80
CA LEU A 176 4.73 -16.47 -13.94
C LEU A 176 4.43 -16.83 -15.40
N GLU A 177 4.92 -16.06 -16.37
CA GLU A 177 4.79 -16.38 -17.80
C GLU A 177 5.64 -17.60 -18.20
N HIS A 178 6.61 -17.99 -17.36
CA HIS A 178 7.39 -19.21 -17.53
C HIS A 178 6.77 -20.44 -16.86
N CYS A 179 5.65 -20.27 -16.14
CA CYS A 179 4.94 -21.39 -15.54
C CYS A 179 4.13 -22.15 -16.62
N PRO A 180 3.97 -23.48 -16.47
CA PRO A 180 3.12 -24.25 -17.37
C PRO A 180 1.65 -23.81 -17.28
N ASP A 181 0.86 -24.15 -18.31
CA ASP A 181 -0.59 -23.95 -18.27
C ASP A 181 -1.21 -24.65 -17.04
N GLY A 182 -2.19 -24.02 -16.40
CA GLY A 182 -2.83 -24.54 -15.19
C GLY A 182 -1.97 -24.43 -13.92
N TRP A 183 -0.93 -23.59 -13.91
CA TRP A 183 -0.09 -23.37 -12.73
C TRP A 183 -0.87 -22.83 -11.52
N ASP A 184 -1.98 -22.15 -11.76
CA ASP A 184 -2.91 -21.64 -10.75
C ASP A 184 -3.53 -22.76 -9.92
N ASP A 185 -3.84 -23.91 -10.51
CA ASP A 185 -4.29 -25.11 -9.79
C ASP A 185 -3.22 -25.60 -8.79
N THR A 186 -1.94 -25.49 -9.17
CA THR A 186 -0.81 -25.85 -8.30
C THR A 186 -0.65 -24.86 -7.15
N GLU A 187 -0.84 -23.55 -7.42
CA GLU A 187 -0.86 -22.53 -6.37
C GLU A 187 -2.03 -22.74 -5.40
N GLU A 188 -3.22 -23.08 -5.90
CA GLU A 188 -4.40 -23.35 -5.07
C GLU A 188 -4.19 -24.60 -4.20
N ALA A 189 -3.63 -25.67 -4.77
CA ALA A 189 -3.30 -26.90 -4.04
C ALA A 189 -2.28 -26.64 -2.92
N TYR A 190 -1.27 -25.80 -3.18
CA TYR A 190 -0.35 -25.34 -2.15
C TYR A 190 -1.09 -24.64 -1.01
N TYR A 191 -1.92 -23.63 -1.32
CA TYR A 191 -2.64 -22.87 -0.30
C TYR A 191 -3.59 -23.74 0.53
N ARG A 192 -4.26 -24.71 -0.10
CA ARG A 192 -5.11 -25.68 0.59
C ARG A 192 -4.31 -26.50 1.59
N THR A 193 -3.23 -27.13 1.12
CA THR A 193 -2.36 -27.99 1.95
C THR A 193 -1.76 -27.22 3.13
N ILE A 194 -1.21 -26.04 2.88
CA ILE A 194 -0.52 -25.28 3.92
C ILE A 194 -1.51 -24.71 4.94
N ARG A 195 -2.72 -24.28 4.53
CA ARG A 195 -3.75 -23.78 5.45
C ARG A 195 -4.36 -24.89 6.31
N GLU A 196 -4.50 -26.10 5.79
CA GLU A 196 -4.91 -27.27 6.59
C GLU A 196 -3.86 -27.60 7.67
N GLY A 197 -2.57 -27.46 7.35
CA GLY A 197 -1.47 -27.71 8.27
C GLY A 197 -1.12 -26.54 9.21
N THR A 198 -1.61 -25.33 8.93
CA THR A 198 -1.20 -24.11 9.64
C THR A 198 -2.39 -23.46 10.32
N ARG A 199 -2.38 -23.45 11.65
CA ARG A 199 -3.38 -22.75 12.44
C ARG A 199 -3.01 -21.27 12.54
N LEU A 200 -3.93 -20.39 12.11
CA LEU A 200 -3.84 -18.97 12.44
C LEU A 200 -3.74 -18.83 13.97
N PRO A 201 -2.72 -18.11 14.50
CA PRO A 201 -2.65 -17.83 15.93
C PRO A 201 -3.99 -17.28 16.43
N ALA A 202 -4.35 -17.61 17.67
CA ALA A 202 -5.54 -17.04 18.27
C ALA A 202 -5.37 -15.53 18.31
N GLY A 203 -6.15 -14.83 17.50
CA GLY A 203 -6.13 -13.38 17.44
C GLY A 203 -6.91 -12.76 18.55
N SER A 204 -6.67 -11.48 18.73
CA SER A 204 -7.60 -10.66 19.48
C SER A 204 -9.03 -10.84 18.94
N THR A 205 -9.92 -11.30 19.81
CA THR A 205 -11.37 -11.27 19.57
C THR A 205 -11.94 -9.87 19.78
N ASP A 206 -11.07 -8.89 20.05
CA ASP A 206 -11.46 -7.50 20.22
C ASP A 206 -12.12 -6.99 18.95
N HIS A 207 -13.23 -6.29 19.19
CA HIS A 207 -13.93 -5.57 18.14
C HIS A 207 -13.13 -4.34 17.71
N ASP A 208 -12.23 -3.83 18.57
CA ASP A 208 -11.19 -2.87 18.19
C ASP A 208 -10.05 -3.57 17.44
N HIS A 209 -9.87 -3.16 16.19
CA HIS A 209 -8.85 -3.67 15.27
C HIS A 209 -7.44 -3.19 15.63
N TRP A 210 -7.26 -2.20 16.52
CA TRP A 210 -5.94 -1.79 16.97
C TRP A 210 -5.13 -2.98 17.50
N ARG A 211 -5.74 -3.82 18.35
CA ARG A 211 -5.05 -5.00 18.89
C ARG A 211 -4.68 -5.98 17.77
N LYS A 212 -5.52 -6.13 16.75
CA LYS A 212 -5.21 -6.97 15.57
C LYS A 212 -4.01 -6.43 14.79
N TRP A 213 -3.88 -5.11 14.66
CA TRP A 213 -2.73 -4.49 13.99
C TRP A 213 -1.44 -4.67 14.80
N VAL A 214 -1.52 -4.56 16.14
CA VAL A 214 -0.42 -4.88 17.06
C VAL A 214 -0.02 -6.34 16.91
N ASP A 215 -0.99 -7.26 16.91
CA ASP A 215 -0.77 -8.69 16.79
C ASP A 215 0.00 -9.03 15.51
N VAL A 216 -0.31 -8.41 14.36
CA VAL A 216 0.44 -8.59 13.09
C VAL A 216 1.93 -8.22 13.22
N GLY A 217 2.29 -7.33 14.13
CA GLY A 217 3.67 -6.98 14.44
C GLY A 217 4.41 -8.02 15.28
N THR A 218 3.70 -8.93 15.95
CA THR A 218 4.28 -9.94 16.87
C THR A 218 4.87 -11.14 16.13
N SER A 219 5.81 -11.84 16.76
CA SER A 219 6.44 -13.04 16.18
C SER A 219 5.44 -14.13 15.77
N PRO A 220 4.45 -14.53 16.59
CA PRO A 220 3.53 -15.61 16.21
C PRO A 220 2.75 -15.34 14.92
N TYR A 221 2.22 -14.12 14.76
CA TYR A 221 1.49 -13.72 13.56
C TYR A 221 2.40 -13.51 12.36
N ALA A 222 3.57 -12.91 12.57
CA ALA A 222 4.56 -12.74 11.53
C ALA A 222 5.10 -14.10 11.04
N ASP A 223 5.25 -15.10 11.92
CA ASP A 223 5.66 -16.46 11.58
C ASP A 223 4.57 -17.19 10.80
N TYR A 224 3.30 -17.00 11.16
CA TYR A 224 2.17 -17.54 10.39
C TYR A 224 2.19 -17.06 8.93
N TRP A 225 2.25 -15.75 8.71
CA TRP A 225 2.25 -15.19 7.35
C TRP A 225 3.54 -15.55 6.59
N GLU A 226 4.68 -15.51 7.25
CA GLU A 226 5.96 -15.91 6.64
C GLU A 226 5.92 -17.38 6.22
N HIS A 227 5.33 -18.27 7.03
CA HIS A 227 5.16 -19.67 6.65
C HIS A 227 4.21 -19.82 5.46
N LEU A 228 3.05 -19.15 5.49
CA LEU A 228 2.04 -19.22 4.44
C LEU A 228 2.54 -18.70 3.09
N GLU A 229 3.25 -17.57 3.09
CA GLU A 229 3.65 -16.86 1.87
C GLU A 229 5.07 -17.23 1.39
N SER A 230 5.90 -17.85 2.24
CA SER A 230 7.30 -18.09 1.91
C SER A 230 7.89 -19.38 2.44
N GLY A 231 7.96 -19.57 3.77
CA GLY A 231 8.64 -20.70 4.39
C GLY A 231 8.06 -22.06 3.95
N GLY A 232 6.73 -22.17 3.87
CA GLY A 232 6.05 -23.36 3.37
C GLY A 232 6.35 -23.65 1.91
N ARG A 233 6.46 -22.60 1.07
CA ARG A 233 6.78 -22.72 -0.36
C ARG A 233 8.16 -23.30 -0.62
N ALA A 234 9.14 -22.97 0.22
CA ALA A 234 10.51 -23.43 0.04
C ALA A 234 10.64 -24.96 0.14
N GLY A 235 9.81 -25.60 0.98
CA GLY A 235 9.80 -27.04 1.25
C GLY A 235 8.62 -27.81 0.64
N TYR A 236 7.73 -27.15 -0.10
CA TYR A 236 6.55 -27.80 -0.69
C TYR A 236 6.97 -28.74 -1.84
N PRO A 237 6.49 -30.01 -1.86
CA PRO A 237 6.86 -30.97 -2.89
C PRO A 237 6.12 -30.69 -4.20
N ASP A 238 6.70 -29.81 -5.02
CA ASP A 238 6.18 -29.44 -6.34
C ASP A 238 7.21 -29.76 -7.45
N PRO A 239 7.02 -30.88 -8.19
CA PRO A 239 7.87 -31.24 -9.32
C PRO A 239 7.85 -30.25 -10.48
N SER A 240 6.80 -29.44 -10.62
CA SER A 240 6.68 -28.44 -11.69
C SER A 240 7.51 -27.18 -11.42
N GLY A 241 7.88 -26.94 -10.16
CA GLY A 241 8.65 -25.77 -9.73
C GLY A 241 7.83 -24.47 -9.63
N VAL A 242 6.54 -24.47 -9.98
CA VAL A 242 5.62 -23.33 -9.91
C VAL A 242 5.65 -22.65 -8.54
N VAL A 243 5.60 -23.42 -7.45
CA VAL A 243 5.59 -22.87 -6.08
C VAL A 243 6.91 -22.15 -5.76
N ARG A 244 8.02 -22.61 -6.32
CA ARG A 244 9.34 -21.96 -6.18
C ARG A 244 9.46 -20.71 -7.05
N VAL A 245 8.89 -20.71 -8.25
CA VAL A 245 8.78 -19.53 -9.11
C VAL A 245 7.93 -18.45 -8.43
N ARG A 246 6.77 -18.84 -7.88
CA ARG A 246 5.91 -17.93 -7.14
C ARG A 246 6.56 -17.40 -5.86
N LEU A 247 7.35 -18.22 -5.16
CA LEU A 247 8.17 -17.76 -4.03
C LEU A 247 9.18 -16.69 -4.46
N ALA A 248 9.90 -16.92 -5.57
CA ALA A 248 10.85 -15.95 -6.10
C ALA A 248 10.14 -14.64 -6.47
N GLN A 249 9.01 -14.72 -7.18
CA GLN A 249 8.19 -13.55 -7.51
C GLN A 249 7.73 -12.79 -6.26
N TRP A 250 7.23 -13.49 -5.23
CA TRP A 250 6.76 -12.86 -3.99
C TRP A 250 7.89 -12.11 -3.26
N ARG A 251 9.09 -12.70 -3.23
CA ARG A 251 10.27 -12.04 -2.64
C ARG A 251 10.72 -10.83 -3.47
N THR A 252 10.71 -10.94 -4.80
CA THR A 252 11.04 -9.82 -5.69
C THR A 252 10.10 -8.64 -5.47
N ARG A 253 8.78 -8.86 -5.42
CA ARG A 253 7.79 -7.81 -5.09
C ARG A 253 8.13 -7.12 -3.77
N ASN A 254 8.33 -7.88 -2.70
CA ASN A 254 8.61 -7.27 -1.39
C ASN A 254 9.93 -6.49 -1.34
N LEU A 255 10.97 -6.93 -2.05
CA LEU A 255 12.22 -6.17 -2.17
C LEU A 255 12.03 -4.86 -2.95
N ALA A 256 11.26 -4.91 -4.05
CA ALA A 256 10.94 -3.72 -4.82
C ALA A 256 10.09 -2.73 -4.02
N MET A 257 9.07 -3.21 -3.30
CA MET A 257 8.29 -2.40 -2.35
C MET A 257 9.17 -1.77 -1.27
N ALA A 258 10.13 -2.54 -0.70
CA ALA A 258 11.05 -2.02 0.30
C ALA A 258 11.95 -0.91 -0.28
N ALA A 259 12.43 -1.06 -1.51
CA ALA A 259 13.21 -0.03 -2.19
C ALA A 259 12.39 1.27 -2.40
N ARG A 260 11.10 1.15 -2.77
CA ARG A 260 10.20 2.32 -2.88
C ARG A 260 9.93 2.99 -1.55
N LEU A 261 9.67 2.19 -0.51
CA LEU A 261 9.48 2.74 0.83
C LEU A 261 10.77 3.42 1.33
N ARG A 262 11.94 2.86 1.00
CA ARG A 262 13.23 3.50 1.28
C ARG A 262 13.39 4.84 0.57
N GLU A 263 13.03 4.94 -0.71
CA GLU A 263 12.99 6.21 -1.44
C GLU A 263 12.10 7.24 -0.71
N ALA A 264 10.92 6.82 -0.25
CA ALA A 264 10.00 7.69 0.49
C ALA A 264 10.61 8.25 1.79
N THR A 265 11.42 7.46 2.52
CA THR A 265 12.10 7.94 3.74
C THR A 265 13.05 9.11 3.46
N GLY A 266 13.63 9.19 2.25
CA GLY A 266 14.50 10.28 1.83
C GLY A 266 13.79 11.61 1.64
N LEU A 267 12.46 11.61 1.52
CA LEU A 267 11.64 12.82 1.43
C LEU A 267 11.48 13.50 2.80
N VAL A 268 11.60 12.73 3.88
CA VAL A 268 11.45 13.17 5.28
C VAL A 268 12.65 12.72 6.16
N PRO A 269 13.90 13.16 5.89
CA PRO A 269 15.03 12.82 6.75
C PRO A 269 14.77 13.18 8.22
N GLY A 270 14.93 12.20 9.11
CA GLY A 270 14.64 12.31 10.56
C GLY A 270 13.16 12.47 10.93
N GLY A 271 12.27 12.43 9.94
CA GLY A 271 10.82 12.50 10.13
C GLY A 271 10.19 11.13 10.36
N ARG A 272 8.87 11.07 10.19
CA ARG A 272 8.02 9.91 10.46
C ARG A 272 7.30 9.45 9.21
N VAL A 273 7.50 8.20 8.81
CA VAL A 273 6.78 7.56 7.70
C VAL A 273 5.81 6.52 8.24
N LEU A 274 4.53 6.67 7.93
CA LEU A 274 3.51 5.63 8.15
C LEU A 274 3.34 4.81 6.86
N ALA A 275 3.60 3.51 6.89
CA ALA A 275 3.30 2.60 5.79
C ALA A 275 2.09 1.72 6.13
N VAL A 276 1.00 1.87 5.37
CA VAL A 276 -0.22 1.05 5.45
C VAL A 276 -0.14 -0.03 4.37
N VAL A 277 -0.09 -1.30 4.79
CA VAL A 277 0.13 -2.43 3.89
C VAL A 277 -0.61 -3.68 4.35
N GLY A 278 -0.86 -4.62 3.45
CA GLY A 278 -1.32 -5.96 3.74
C GLY A 278 -0.41 -6.68 4.75
N SER A 279 -1.00 -7.42 5.68
CA SER A 279 -0.28 -8.09 6.78
C SER A 279 0.86 -9.00 6.31
N ALA A 280 0.68 -9.66 5.17
CA ALA A 280 1.66 -10.54 4.53
C ALA A 280 2.95 -9.82 4.10
N HIS A 281 2.89 -8.51 3.82
CA HIS A 281 4.04 -7.71 3.41
C HIS A 281 4.83 -7.13 4.58
N ALA A 282 4.21 -7.03 5.76
CA ALA A 282 4.80 -6.29 6.88
C ALA A 282 6.15 -6.85 7.34
N ARG A 283 6.26 -8.19 7.47
CA ARG A 283 7.52 -8.84 7.87
C ARG A 283 8.63 -8.73 6.80
N PRO A 284 8.41 -9.11 5.53
CA PRO A 284 9.48 -9.03 4.53
C PRO A 284 9.95 -7.59 4.28
N LEU A 285 9.05 -6.59 4.33
CA LEU A 285 9.44 -5.18 4.28
C LEU A 285 10.35 -4.78 5.44
N ARG A 286 9.98 -5.14 6.68
CA ARG A 286 10.83 -4.89 7.86
C ARG A 286 12.19 -5.57 7.73
N ALA A 287 12.23 -6.81 7.28
CA ALA A 287 13.49 -7.55 7.11
C ALA A 287 14.41 -6.88 6.07
N ALA A 288 13.86 -6.47 4.93
CA ALA A 288 14.61 -5.79 3.88
C ALA A 288 15.16 -4.44 4.35
N LEU A 289 14.35 -3.65 5.06
CA LEU A 289 14.74 -2.32 5.55
C LEU A 289 15.63 -2.36 6.80
N ALA A 290 15.65 -3.46 7.55
CA ALA A 290 16.52 -3.59 8.73
C ALA A 290 17.99 -3.86 8.36
N THR A 291 18.26 -4.29 7.13
CA THR A 291 19.59 -4.70 6.69
C THR A 291 20.39 -3.49 6.21
N ASP A 292 21.45 -3.15 6.95
CA ASP A 292 22.43 -2.10 6.62
C ASP A 292 21.85 -0.68 6.38
N GLN A 293 20.67 -0.38 6.94
CA GLN A 293 20.08 0.96 6.92
C GLN A 293 20.32 1.66 8.27
N HIS A 294 21.43 2.40 8.38
CA HIS A 294 21.87 3.02 9.63
C HIS A 294 21.12 4.31 10.02
N ASP A 295 20.31 4.85 9.11
CA ASP A 295 19.53 6.08 9.26
C ASP A 295 18.03 5.83 9.49
N LEU A 296 17.62 4.56 9.64
CA LEU A 296 16.21 4.19 9.85
C LEU A 296 15.98 3.63 11.25
N LYS A 297 14.82 3.96 11.82
CA LYS A 297 14.26 3.32 13.01
C LYS A 297 12.93 2.68 12.63
N LEU A 298 12.92 1.36 12.50
CA LEU A 298 11.71 0.61 12.18
C LEU A 298 10.84 0.44 13.43
N LEU A 299 9.55 0.72 13.29
CA LEU A 299 8.54 0.62 14.33
C LEU A 299 7.41 -0.33 13.89
N VAL A 300 6.77 -0.94 14.87
CA VAL A 300 5.52 -1.69 14.75
C VAL A 300 4.42 -1.02 15.57
N PRO A 301 3.12 -1.31 15.33
CA PRO A 301 2.02 -0.66 16.06
C PRO A 301 2.15 -0.77 17.59
N GLY A 302 2.67 -1.89 18.11
CA GLY A 302 2.92 -2.08 19.54
C GLY A 302 3.86 -1.04 20.16
N ASP A 303 4.78 -0.47 19.39
CA ASP A 303 5.69 0.58 19.88
C ASP A 303 4.95 1.88 20.22
N LEU A 304 3.75 2.09 19.66
CA LEU A 304 2.91 3.26 19.95
C LEU A 304 2.09 3.10 21.23
N GLU A 305 2.02 1.91 21.84
CA GLU A 305 1.23 1.69 23.06
C GLU A 305 1.77 2.47 24.27
N ASN A 306 3.06 2.83 24.24
CA ASN A 306 3.73 3.59 25.28
C ASN A 306 3.84 5.09 24.97
N LEU A 307 3.25 5.56 23.87
CA LEU A 307 3.20 6.99 23.56
C LEU A 307 2.09 7.63 24.39
N GLU A 308 2.48 8.43 25.38
CA GLU A 308 1.57 9.34 26.07
C GLU A 308 0.83 10.19 25.03
N PRO A 309 -0.50 10.37 25.14
CA PRO A 309 -1.23 11.24 24.23
C PRO A 309 -0.65 12.65 24.29
N ALA A 310 -0.35 13.22 23.12
CA ALA A 310 0.13 14.59 23.03
C ALA A 310 -0.89 15.52 23.70
N ARG A 311 -0.46 16.22 24.74
CA ARG A 311 -1.25 17.26 25.43
C ARG A 311 -1.43 18.49 24.54
#